data_AF-A0A8T4PJC1-F1
#
_entry.id   AF-A0A8T4PJC1-F1
#
_cell.length_a   1.000
_cell.length_b   1.000
_cell.length_c   1.000
_cell.angle_alpha   90.00
_cell.angle_beta   90.00
_cell.angle_gamma   90.00
#
_symmetry.space_group_name_H-M   'P 1'
#
loop_
_entity.id
_entity.type
_entity.pdbx_description
1 polymer ?
#
loop_
_entity_poly.entity_id
_entity_poly.type
_entity_poly.pdbx_seq_one_letter_code
_entity_poly.pdbx_strand_id
1 'polypeptide(L)'
;MKKEKKKLPNWKNLILVFFAILAIIIIFTFIDFLFHKLSEEYYVPSYYFRNKVIFGTVIGFAAFIIARKQKLWIKSLAFSATVSILLQARYYLEGYPKDFVLLFLVIHFLILLPLSAVAFWLMKKYKG
;
A
#
# COMPACT_ATOMS: atom_id res chain seq x y z
N MET A 1 -9.53 6.77 -36.79
CA MET A 1 -9.01 6.60 -35.41
C MET A 1 -9.79 5.46 -34.71
N LYS A 2 -9.26 4.23 -34.68
CA LYS A 2 -9.94 3.08 -34.05
C LYS A 2 -9.94 3.27 -32.53
N LYS A 3 -11.11 3.47 -31.92
CA LYS A 3 -11.27 3.37 -30.46
C LYS A 3 -11.03 1.91 -30.08
N GLU A 4 -9.84 1.59 -29.59
CA GLU A 4 -9.59 0.29 -28.95
C GLU A 4 -10.63 0.08 -27.85
N LYS A 5 -11.47 -0.95 -28.02
CA LYS A 5 -12.40 -1.38 -26.98
C LYS A 5 -11.55 -1.83 -25.78
N LYS A 6 -11.53 -1.00 -24.74
CA LYS A 6 -10.83 -1.29 -23.47
C LYS A 6 -11.39 -2.59 -22.90
N LYS A 7 -10.64 -3.69 -23.03
CA LYS A 7 -10.98 -4.99 -22.46
C LYS A 7 -11.03 -4.83 -20.93
N LEU A 8 -12.14 -5.23 -20.32
CA LEU A 8 -12.22 -5.34 -18.87
C LEU A 8 -11.30 -6.48 -18.43
N PRO A 9 -10.56 -6.34 -17.32
CA PRO A 9 -9.71 -7.39 -16.81
C PRO A 9 -10.55 -8.62 -16.48
N ASN A 10 -10.03 -9.78 -16.86
CA ASN A 10 -10.62 -11.07 -16.49
C ASN A 10 -10.71 -11.17 -14.96
N TRP A 11 -11.84 -11.62 -14.43
CA TRP A 11 -12.07 -11.81 -13.00
C TRP A 11 -10.98 -12.67 -12.34
N LYS A 12 -10.46 -13.68 -13.05
CA LYS A 12 -9.33 -14.51 -12.60
C LYS A 12 -8.07 -13.68 -12.31
N ASN A 13 -7.79 -12.69 -13.15
CA ASN A 13 -6.64 -11.80 -12.97
C ASN A 13 -6.85 -10.85 -11.78
N LEU A 14 -8.07 -10.39 -11.55
CA LEU A 14 -8.38 -9.54 -10.40
C LEU A 14 -8.22 -10.29 -9.08
N ILE A 15 -8.67 -11.55 -9.01
CA ILE A 15 -8.47 -12.41 -7.84
C ILE A 15 -6.98 -12.62 -7.57
N LEU A 16 -6.19 -12.91 -8.61
CA LEU A 16 -4.76 -13.13 -8.46
C LEU A 16 -4.03 -11.87 -8.00
N VAL A 17 -4.43 -10.69 -8.49
CA VAL A 17 -3.92 -9.41 -8.02
C VAL A 17 -4.29 -9.16 -6.55
N PHE A 18 -5.53 -9.47 -6.14
CA PHE A 18 -5.96 -9.34 -4.76
C PHE A 18 -5.08 -10.19 -3.82
N PHE A 19 -4.87 -11.48 -4.16
CA PHE A 19 -4.00 -12.35 -3.37
C PHE A 19 -2.54 -11.93 -3.38
N ALA A 20 -2.03 -11.39 -4.50
CA ALA A 20 -0.68 -10.84 -4.55
C ALA A 20 -0.52 -9.63 -3.62
N ILE A 21 -1.50 -8.72 -3.61
CA ILE A 21 -1.52 -7.56 -2.69
C ILE A 21 -1.58 -8.02 -1.24
N LEU A 22 -2.46 -8.97 -0.93
CA LEU A 22 -2.58 -9.55 0.41
C LEU A 22 -1.25 -10.16 0.87
N ALA A 23 -0.61 -10.97 0.03
CA ALA A 23 0.67 -11.60 0.34
C ALA A 23 1.77 -10.57 0.63
N ILE A 24 1.88 -9.53 -0.21
CA ILE A 24 2.82 -8.43 0.00
C ILE A 24 2.58 -7.76 1.36
N ILE A 25 1.32 -7.47 1.69
CA ILE A 25 0.97 -6.79 2.94
C ILE A 25 1.24 -7.66 4.15
N ILE A 26 0.97 -8.97 4.08
CA ILE A 26 1.32 -9.91 5.15
C ILE A 26 2.82 -9.88 5.40
N ILE A 27 3.65 -9.94 4.35
CA ILE A 27 5.12 -9.90 4.48
C ILE A 27 5.57 -8.61 5.16
N PHE A 28 5.11 -7.44 4.68
CA PHE A 28 5.50 -6.17 5.28
C PHE A 28 4.97 -5.98 6.70
N THR A 29 3.76 -6.48 6.99
CA THR A 29 3.19 -6.45 8.35
C THR A 29 3.97 -7.35 9.30
N PHE A 30 4.46 -8.49 8.83
CA PHE A 30 5.29 -9.38 9.63
C PHE A 30 6.65 -8.74 9.96
N ILE A 31 7.30 -8.12 8.97
CA ILE A 31 8.54 -7.35 9.20
C ILE A 31 8.30 -6.24 10.23
N ASP A 32 7.22 -5.47 10.05
CA ASP A 32 6.83 -4.40 10.96
C ASP A 32 6.58 -4.91 12.39
N PHE A 33 5.92 -6.06 12.52
CA PHE A 33 5.71 -6.74 13.79
C PHE A 33 7.02 -7.07 14.50
N LEU A 34 8.03 -7.58 13.78
CA LEU A 34 9.34 -7.86 14.36
C LEU A 34 9.98 -6.57 14.90
N PHE A 35 9.96 -5.47 14.15
CA PHE A 35 10.52 -4.19 14.61
C PHE A 35 9.82 -3.66 15.87
N HIS A 36 8.49 -3.73 15.93
CA HIS A 36 7.71 -3.28 17.09
C HIS A 36 7.81 -4.21 18.31
N LYS A 37 8.36 -5.43 18.13
CA LYS A 37 8.68 -6.34 19.22
C LYS A 37 10.09 -6.17 19.78
N LEU A 38 10.99 -5.54 19.03
CA LEU A 38 12.38 -5.35 19.40
C LEU A 38 12.64 -4.08 20.25
N SER A 39 11.66 -3.16 20.33
CA SER A 39 11.76 -1.93 21.11
C SER A 39 10.46 -1.63 21.83
N GLU A 40 10.53 -1.33 23.12
CA GLU A 40 9.38 -0.90 23.93
C GLU A 40 8.85 0.48 23.48
N GLU A 41 9.74 1.35 23.00
CA GLU A 41 9.39 2.70 22.50
C GLU A 41 8.50 2.64 21.26
N TYR A 42 8.69 1.60 20.44
CA TYR A 42 7.90 1.35 19.23
C TYR A 42 6.86 0.25 19.45
N TYR A 43 6.41 0.00 20.68
CA TYR A 43 5.38 -1.01 20.91
C TYR A 43 4.01 -0.54 20.38
N VAL A 44 3.32 -1.44 19.66
CA VAL A 44 1.92 -1.23 19.24
C VAL A 44 1.06 -2.44 19.60
N PRO A 45 -0.23 -2.23 19.92
CA PRO A 45 -1.13 -3.31 20.28
C PRO A 45 -1.42 -4.24 19.10
N SER A 46 -1.69 -5.51 19.37
CA SER A 46 -1.83 -6.55 18.34
C SER A 46 -2.91 -6.26 17.28
N TYR A 47 -3.98 -5.54 17.64
CA TYR A 47 -5.03 -5.15 16.71
C TYR A 47 -4.52 -4.22 15.59
N TYR A 48 -3.42 -3.50 15.81
CA TYR A 48 -2.79 -2.64 14.80
C TYR A 48 -2.40 -3.46 13.57
N PHE A 49 -1.75 -4.61 13.75
CA PHE A 49 -1.32 -5.48 12.65
C PHE A 49 -2.51 -6.08 11.90
N ARG A 50 -3.56 -6.50 12.62
CA ARG A 50 -4.81 -6.98 12.00
C ARG A 50 -5.43 -5.91 11.10
N ASN A 51 -5.55 -4.69 11.63
CA ASN A 51 -6.10 -3.56 10.88
C ASN A 51 -5.20 -3.22 9.68
N LYS A 52 -3.88 -3.29 9.83
CA LYS A 52 -2.92 -3.07 8.75
C LYS A 52 -3.11 -4.06 7.59
N VAL A 53 -3.30 -5.34 7.89
CA VAL A 53 -3.58 -6.36 6.86
C VAL A 53 -4.91 -6.09 6.15
N ILE A 54 -6.00 -5.90 6.91
CA ILE A 54 -7.34 -5.72 6.33
C ILE A 54 -7.41 -4.44 5.50
N PHE A 55 -7.14 -3.29 6.11
CA PHE A 55 -7.27 -2.00 5.44
C PHE A 55 -6.22 -1.81 4.36
N GLY A 56 -4.98 -2.27 4.60
CA GLY A 56 -3.94 -2.25 3.57
C GLY A 56 -4.38 -3.02 2.33
N THR A 57 -4.99 -4.20 2.48
CA THR A 57 -5.38 -5.05 1.35
C THR A 57 -6.51 -4.40 0.56
N VAL A 58 -7.53 -3.89 1.27
CA VAL A 58 -8.67 -3.21 0.66
C VAL A 58 -8.22 -1.95 -0.07
N ILE A 59 -7.46 -1.08 0.59
CA ILE A 59 -6.96 0.18 0.00
C ILE A 59 -6.03 -0.13 -1.17
N GLY A 60 -5.14 -1.12 -1.02
CA GLY A 60 -4.21 -1.47 -2.08
C GLY A 60 -4.89 -2.03 -3.32
N PHE A 61 -5.91 -2.85 -3.13
CA PHE A 61 -6.71 -3.37 -4.23
C PHE A 61 -7.53 -2.25 -4.92
N ALA A 62 -8.17 -1.36 -4.15
CA ALA A 62 -8.88 -0.21 -4.70
C ALA A 62 -7.94 0.72 -5.49
N ALA A 63 -6.76 1.01 -4.95
CA ALA A 63 -5.73 1.81 -5.60
C ALA A 63 -5.25 1.16 -6.90
N PHE A 64 -5.07 -0.17 -6.93
CA PHE A 64 -4.76 -0.89 -8.16
C PHE A 64 -5.86 -0.70 -9.21
N ILE A 65 -7.14 -0.89 -8.86
CA ILE A 65 -8.26 -0.76 -9.81
C ILE A 65 -8.32 0.65 -10.42
N ILE A 66 -8.19 1.69 -9.59
CA ILE A 66 -8.23 3.09 -10.00
C ILE A 66 -7.01 3.44 -10.87
N ALA A 67 -5.81 3.02 -10.44
CA ALA A 67 -4.56 3.44 -11.04
C ALA A 67 -4.04 2.51 -12.17
N ARG A 68 -4.71 1.38 -12.46
CA ARG A 68 -4.23 0.37 -13.43
C ARG A 68 -3.95 0.92 -14.84
N LYS A 69 -4.68 1.97 -15.23
CA LYS A 69 -4.55 2.62 -16.56
C LYS A 69 -3.47 3.72 -16.58
N GLN A 70 -2.93 4.08 -15.43
CA GLN A 70 -1.91 5.12 -15.32
C GLN A 70 -0.51 4.59 -15.62
N LYS A 71 0.40 5.52 -15.93
CA LYS A 71 1.85 5.24 -16.04
C LYS A 71 2.37 4.72 -14.71
N LEU A 72 3.37 3.84 -14.75
CA LEU A 72 3.96 3.19 -13.56
C LEU A 72 4.28 4.19 -12.45
N TRP A 73 5.03 5.24 -12.78
CA TRP A 73 5.41 6.29 -11.84
C TRP A 73 4.21 7.02 -11.22
N ILE A 74 3.18 7.33 -12.01
CA ILE A 74 1.99 8.04 -11.52
C ILE A 74 1.23 7.18 -10.50
N LYS A 75 1.04 5.89 -10.78
CA LYS A 75 0.35 5.00 -9.84
C LYS A 75 1.16 4.72 -8.59
N SER A 76 2.49 4.60 -8.69
CA SER A 76 3.38 4.45 -7.53
C SER A 76 3.38 5.69 -6.65
N LEU A 77 3.46 6.88 -7.25
CA LEU A 77 3.41 8.15 -6.54
C LEU A 77 2.07 8.34 -5.84
N ALA A 78 0.96 8.12 -6.56
CA ALA A 78 -0.38 8.23 -5.99
C ALA A 78 -0.61 7.23 -4.83
N PHE A 79 -0.18 5.97 -5.00
CA PHE A 79 -0.26 4.96 -3.95
C PHE A 79 0.55 5.35 -2.71
N SER A 80 1.82 5.71 -2.91
CA SER A 80 2.72 6.09 -1.82
C SER A 80 2.19 7.30 -1.06
N ALA A 81 1.78 8.37 -1.77
CA ALA A 81 1.20 9.56 -1.17
C ALA A 81 -0.06 9.22 -0.36
N THR A 82 -0.99 8.47 -0.96
CA THR A 82 -2.26 8.12 -0.31
C THR A 82 -2.04 7.32 0.96
N VAL A 83 -1.23 6.26 0.90
CA VAL A 83 -1.01 5.38 2.05
C VAL A 83 -0.26 6.12 3.16
N SER A 84 0.79 6.88 2.83
CA SER A 84 1.52 7.65 3.84
C SER A 84 0.64 8.72 4.49
N ILE A 85 -0.16 9.46 3.72
CA ILE A 85 -1.07 10.47 4.28
C ILE A 85 -2.11 9.81 5.18
N LEU A 86 -2.74 8.72 4.75
CA LEU A 86 -3.76 8.03 5.57
C LEU A 86 -3.16 7.47 6.87
N LEU A 87 -1.96 6.89 6.81
CA LEU A 87 -1.28 6.37 7.98
C LEU A 87 -0.93 7.48 8.97
N GLN A 88 -0.40 8.60 8.47
CA GLN A 88 -0.02 9.72 9.32
C GLN A 88 -1.20 10.52 9.84
N ALA A 89 -2.27 10.65 9.06
CA ALA A 89 -3.54 11.20 9.54
C ALA A 89 -4.08 10.37 10.71
N ARG A 90 -3.96 9.04 10.64
CA ARG A 90 -4.35 8.17 11.74
C ARG A 90 -3.47 8.38 12.98
N TYR A 91 -2.14 8.41 12.85
CA TYR A 91 -1.27 8.68 14.00
C TYR A 91 -1.51 10.05 14.62
N TYR A 92 -1.76 11.07 13.80
CA TYR A 92 -2.13 12.39 14.28
C TYR A 92 -3.44 12.36 15.10
N LEU A 93 -4.45 11.63 14.62
CA LEU A 93 -5.73 11.46 15.34
C LEU A 93 -5.60 10.59 16.61
N GLU A 94 -4.62 9.68 16.65
CA GLU A 94 -4.29 8.87 17.83
C GLU A 94 -3.45 9.63 18.87
N GLY A 95 -3.06 10.88 18.60
CA GLY A 95 -2.38 11.77 19.56
C GLY A 95 -0.85 11.70 19.54
N TYR A 96 -0.26 11.12 18.49
CA TYR A 96 1.20 11.07 18.36
C TYR A 96 1.83 12.47 18.15
N PRO A 97 3.09 12.69 18.57
CA PRO A 97 3.79 13.96 18.39
C PRO A 97 3.87 14.40 16.91
N LYS A 98 3.77 15.72 16.64
CA LYS A 98 3.71 16.26 15.27
C LYS A 98 5.00 16.02 14.49
N ASP A 99 6.14 16.13 15.16
CA ASP A 99 7.47 15.81 14.67
C ASP A 99 7.59 14.35 14.26
N PHE A 100 7.07 13.42 15.07
CA PHE A 100 6.95 12.00 14.70
C PHE A 100 6.09 11.84 13.42
N VAL A 101 4.90 12.44 13.40
CA VAL A 101 3.96 12.33 12.27
C VAL A 101 4.59 12.84 10.97
N LEU A 102 5.27 13.99 11.01
CA LEU A 102 5.91 14.59 9.84
C LEU A 102 7.14 13.81 9.37
N LEU A 103 8.00 13.39 10.29
CA LEU A 103 9.18 12.60 9.97
C LEU A 103 8.77 11.28 9.31
N PHE A 104 7.82 10.57 9.92
CA PHE A 104 7.34 9.31 9.39
C PHE A 104 6.49 9.48 8.13
N LEU A 105 5.87 10.64 7.86
CA LEU A 105 5.22 10.91 6.57
C LEU A 105 6.22 10.77 5.43
N VAL A 106 7.38 11.42 5.57
CA VAL A 106 8.44 11.43 4.55
C VAL A 106 9.07 10.05 4.44
N ILE A 107 9.40 9.41 5.57
CA ILE A 107 10.01 8.07 5.58
C ILE A 107 9.08 7.06 4.92
N HIS A 108 7.79 7.00 5.31
CA HIS A 108 6.83 6.08 4.69
C HIS A 108 6.67 6.36 3.19
N PHE A 109 6.60 7.63 2.78
CA PHE A 109 6.49 7.98 1.37
C PHE A 109 7.70 7.50 0.55
N LEU A 110 8.92 7.74 1.06
CA LEU A 110 10.16 7.35 0.38
C LEU A 110 10.33 5.83 0.31
N ILE A 111 9.87 5.08 1.32
CA ILE A 111 9.91 3.61 1.32
C ILE A 111 8.83 3.02 0.41
N LEU A 112 7.60 3.53 0.48
CA LEU A 112 6.47 3.00 -0.28
C LEU A 112 6.57 3.30 -1.79
N LEU A 113 7.27 4.37 -2.18
CA LEU A 113 7.43 4.72 -3.60
C LEU A 113 8.15 3.63 -4.42
N PRO A 114 9.38 3.19 -4.09
CA PRO A 114 10.06 2.11 -4.80
C PRO A 114 9.35 0.77 -4.64
N LEU A 115 8.82 0.46 -3.44
CA LEU A 115 8.10 -0.79 -3.21
C LEU A 115 6.84 -0.91 -4.07
N SER A 116 6.04 0.15 -4.12
CA SER A 116 4.85 0.19 -4.97
C SER A 116 5.22 0.16 -6.44
N ALA A 117 6.32 0.79 -6.87
CA ALA A 117 6.83 0.68 -8.24
C ALA A 117 7.20 -0.75 -8.63
N VAL A 118 7.94 -1.46 -7.77
CA VAL A 118 8.28 -2.87 -8.00
C VAL A 118 7.02 -3.73 -8.07
N ALA A 119 6.11 -3.60 -7.09
CA ALA A 119 4.86 -4.33 -7.08
C ALA A 119 4.03 -4.08 -8.35
N PHE A 120 3.87 -2.81 -8.73
CA PHE A 120 3.14 -2.42 -9.93
C PHE A 120 3.80 -2.79 -11.24
N TRP A 121 5.12 -2.97 -11.26
CA TRP A 121 5.88 -3.48 -12.39
C TRP A 121 5.70 -4.99 -12.54
N LEU A 122 5.82 -5.76 -11.45
CA LEU A 122 5.52 -7.19 -11.43
C LEU A 122 4.07 -7.46 -11.87
N MET A 123 3.14 -6.61 -11.44
CA MET A 123 1.74 -6.71 -11.81
C MET A 123 1.43 -6.29 -13.26
N LYS A 124 2.39 -5.71 -14.00
CA LYS A 124 2.18 -5.29 -15.41
C LYS A 124 1.77 -6.46 -16.30
N LYS A 125 2.24 -7.69 -15.99
CA LYS A 125 1.89 -8.93 -16.70
C LYS A 125 0.41 -9.31 -16.57
N TYR A 126 -0.30 -8.78 -15.58
CA TYR A 126 -1.72 -9.04 -15.32
C TYR A 126 -2.64 -7.91 -15.78
N LYS A 127 -2.10 -6.89 -16.47
CA LYS A 127 -2.92 -5.91 -17.21
C LYS A 127 -3.54 -6.62 -18.41
N GLY A 128 -4.74 -7.16 -18.22
CA GLY A 128 -5.60 -7.64 -19.33
C GLY A 128 -5.95 -6.54 -20.30
#